data_AF-A0A8J2ZV05-F1
#
_entry.id   AF-A0A8J2ZV05-F1
#
_cell.length_a   1.000
_cell.length_b   1.000
_cell.length_c   1.000
_cell.angle_alpha   90.00
_cell.angle_beta   90.00
_cell.angle_gamma   90.00
#
_symmetry.space_group_name_H-M   'P 1'
#
loop_
_entity.id
_entity.type
_entity.pdbx_description
1 polymer ?
#
loop_
_entity_poly.entity_id
_entity_poly.type
_entity_poly.pdbx_seq_one_letter_code
_entity_poly.pdbx_strand_id
1 'polypeptide(L)' 'MSKTKRLSQIEKWIKEDRGSGIDSDYKPWIRIQDVSSLGRSHRLKGIK' A
#
# COMPACT_ATOMS: atom_id res chain seq x y z
N MET A 1 3.80 4.97 -29.43
CA MET A 1 2.80 5.57 -28.53
C MET A 1 2.06 4.47 -27.78
N SER A 2 2.48 4.12 -26.56
CA SER A 2 1.71 3.21 -25.71
C SER A 2 0.78 4.01 -24.80
N LYS A 3 -0.41 4.33 -25.31
CA LYS A 3 -1.51 4.90 -24.50
C LYS A 3 -2.25 3.77 -23.79
N THR A 4 -1.57 3.01 -22.94
CA THR A 4 -2.28 2.19 -21.96
C THR A 4 -2.62 3.11 -20.80
N LYS A 5 -3.90 3.46 -20.62
CA LYS A 5 -4.35 4.18 -19.42
C LYS A 5 -3.91 3.33 -18.22
N ARG A 6 -2.86 3.75 -17.50
CA ARG A 6 -2.63 3.22 -16.17
C ARG A 6 -3.86 3.65 -15.38
N LEU A 7 -4.71 2.70 -15.00
CA LEU A 7 -5.67 2.92 -13.92
C LEU A 7 -4.92 3.64 -12.81
N SER A 8 -5.52 4.70 -12.27
CA SER A 8 -4.89 5.42 -11.18
C SER A 8 -4.55 4.40 -10.11
N GLN A 9 -3.31 4.38 -9.63
CA GLN A 9 -2.86 3.37 -8.66
C GLN A 9 -3.79 3.34 -7.43
N ILE A 10 -4.43 4.49 -7.18
CA ILE A 10 -5.50 4.76 -6.23
C ILE A 10 -6.75 3.90 -6.47
N GLU A 11 -7.30 3.82 -7.69
CA GLU A 11 -8.48 2.98 -7.98
C GLU A 11 -8.24 1.50 -7.67
N LYS A 12 -7.02 1.02 -7.95
CA LYS A 12 -6.63 -0.36 -7.59
C LYS A 12 -6.57 -0.54 -6.07
N TRP A 13 -6.02 0.42 -5.34
CA TRP A 13 -5.93 0.38 -3.88
C TRP A 13 -7.30 0.45 -3.21
N ILE A 14 -8.22 1.24 -3.76
CA ILE A 14 -9.62 1.29 -3.32
C ILE A 14 -10.29 -0.06 -3.55
N LYS A 15 -10.08 -0.71 -4.72
CA LYS A 15 -10.63 -2.05 -5.00
C LYS A 15 -10.05 -3.15 -4.11
N GLU A 16 -8.81 -3.01 -3.67
CA GLU A 16 -8.14 -3.94 -2.74
C GLU A 16 -8.57 -3.77 -1.27
N ASP A 17 -9.44 -2.80 -1.00
CA ASP A 17 -9.94 -2.45 0.34
C ASP A 17 -8.79 -2.15 1.31
N ARG A 18 -7.79 -1.42 0.82
CA ARG A 18 -6.70 -0.91 1.68
C ARG A 18 -7.26 0.17 2.60
N GLY A 19 -6.67 0.33 3.78
CA GLY A 19 -7.15 1.23 4.81
C GLY A 19 -8.35 0.69 5.61
N SER A 20 -8.87 -0.48 5.24
CA SER A 20 -9.96 -1.17 5.93
C SER A 20 -9.43 -2.29 6.84
N GLY A 21 -10.22 -2.62 7.86
CA GLY A 21 -9.89 -3.62 8.88
C GLY A 21 -9.50 -3.01 10.22
N ILE A 22 -9.51 -3.83 11.28
CA ILE A 22 -9.17 -3.43 12.65
C ILE A 22 -8.13 -4.43 13.15
N ASP A 23 -7.15 -3.95 13.93
CA ASP A 23 -6.07 -4.74 14.53
C ASP A 23 -5.30 -5.64 13.54
N SER A 24 -5.49 -6.96 13.62
CA SER A 24 -4.78 -7.96 12.81
C SER A 24 -5.19 -7.93 11.35
N ASP A 25 -6.40 -7.45 11.08
CA ASP A 25 -7.00 -7.49 9.75
C ASP A 25 -6.85 -6.14 9.04
N TYR A 26 -6.24 -5.16 9.71
CA TYR A 26 -5.97 -3.85 9.12
C TYR A 26 -4.98 -3.97 7.96
N LYS A 27 -5.44 -3.55 6.78
CA LYS A 27 -4.61 -3.44 5.58
C LYS A 27 -4.06 -2.01 5.48
N PRO A 28 -2.75 -1.79 5.65
CA PRO A 28 -2.20 -0.43 5.55
C PRO A 28 -2.33 0.14 4.13
N TRP A 29 -2.62 1.44 4.04
CA TRP A 29 -2.76 2.16 2.77
C TRP A 29 -1.43 2.25 2.02
N ILE A 30 -0.35 2.54 2.76
CA ILE A 30 1.01 2.66 2.26
C ILE A 30 1.81 1.44 2.73
N ARG A 31 2.45 0.73 1.80
CA ARG A 31 3.39 -0.34 2.12
C ARG A 31 4.81 0.18 2.01
N ILE A 32 5.72 -0.55 2.64
CA ILE A 32 7.17 -0.29 2.60
C ILE A 32 7.70 -0.20 1.15
N GLN A 33 7.11 -1.00 0.24
CA GLN A 33 7.44 -1.01 -1.19
C GLN A 33 7.04 0.27 -1.93
N ASP A 34 6.10 1.04 -1.37
CA ASP A 34 5.63 2.29 -1.95
C ASP A 34 6.52 3.49 -1.54
N VAL A 35 7.47 3.29 -0.62
CA VAL A 35 8.42 4.32 -0.15
C VAL A 35 9.73 4.21 -0.92
N SER A 36 10.27 5.36 -1.37
CA SER A 36 11.54 5.43 -2.10
C SER A 36 12.71 4.84 -1.31
N SER A 37 13.60 4.13 -2.01
CA SER A 37 14.79 3.46 -1.46
C SER A 37 15.82 4.40 -0.84
N LEU A 38 15.70 5.72 -1.06
CA LEU A 38 16.51 6.74 -0.39
C LEU A 38 16.15 6.92 1.10
N GLY A 39 14.98 6.42 1.53
CA GLY A 39 14.53 6.47 2.92
C GLY A 39 14.86 5.20 3.71
N ARG A 40 14.86 5.31 5.04
CA ARG A 40 14.96 4.16 5.95
C ARG A 40 13.60 3.48 6.08
N SER A 41 13.48 2.26 5.60
CA SER A 41 12.24 1.48 5.65
C SER A 41 12.40 0.29 6.61
N HIS A 42 11.37 0.00 7.42
CA HIS A 42 11.46 -1.04 8.45
C HIS A 42 10.14 -1.81 8.57
N ARG A 43 10.22 -3.15 8.66
CA ARG A 43 9.07 -4.03 8.90
C ARG A 43 9.16 -4.62 10.30
N LEU A 44 8.70 -3.87 11.28
CA LEU A 44 8.52 -4.41 12.64
C LEU A 44 7.37 -5.40 12.62
N LYS A 45 7.58 -6.61 13.13
CA LYS A 45 6.45 -7.49 13.48
C LYS A 45 5.71 -6.78 14.62
N GLY A 46 4.43 -6.51 14.44
CA GLY A 46 3.58 -5.99 15.51
C GLY A 46 3.67 -6.93 16.70
N ILE A 47 4.05 -6.39 17.85
CA ILE A 47 3.91 -7.06 19.13
C ILE A 47 2.52 -6.61 19.60
N LYS A 48 1.51 -7.45 19.37
CA LYS A 48 0.23 -7.27 20.05
C LYS A 48 0.29 -7.98 21.39
#